data_AF-A0A2H0B4W2-F1
#
_entry.id   AF-A0A2H0B4W2-F1
#
_cell.length_a   1.000
_cell.length_b   1.000
_cell.length_c   1.000
_cell.angle_alpha   90.00
_cell.angle_beta   90.00
_cell.angle_gamma   90.00
#
_symmetry.space_group_name_H-M   'P 1'
#
loop_
_entity.id
_entity.type
_entity.pdbx_description
1 polymer ?
#
loop_
_entity_poly.entity_id
_entity_poly.type
_entity_poly.pdbx_seq_one_letter_code
_entity_poly.pdbx_strand_id
1 'polypeptide(L)'
;MSRLVIDKAEIRDFFEEIHNHSGKSWDEIGRLVKLSGRTIRDWRRGVLLPNKEKIEKFAKLFQKKIPFVLEEREEYWTRKYARKAAQAMLKKYGPPGTPEGRRKGGLISQQLRRKNPEYYRGIGVIVRGRISIPRIGLELAEFIGTVLGDGSLTKDQCSIYFNMKKDKEYADYIEKLIQKLFKYNPYKYTREKYGVLILLTSGRNLIDFLTSKGLKIGNKVKQQVDVPLWIKKNFKFSLKCLRGLMDTDGGIFIHKYKVAGKIYCYKKICFTNKSQPLLDFAFTVLRKIGLTPKYQGEKKVWLYSEKEVVKYLKIIGSSNPRLLKQV
;
A
#
# COMPACT_ATOMS: atom_id res chain seq x y z
N MET A 1 33.01 -22.21 34.56
CA MET A 1 34.18 -22.54 33.71
C MET A 1 35.14 -21.36 33.68
N SER A 2 36.45 -21.56 33.77
CA SER A 2 37.40 -20.44 33.77
C SER A 2 37.77 -19.95 32.36
N ARG A 3 38.28 -18.71 32.30
CA ARG A 3 38.79 -18.01 31.12
C ARG A 3 40.29 -17.85 31.25
N LEU A 4 41.03 -18.10 30.17
CA LEU A 4 42.49 -17.98 30.17
C LEU A 4 42.91 -16.62 29.61
N VAL A 5 43.82 -15.94 30.30
CA VAL A 5 44.57 -14.80 29.78
C VAL A 5 45.85 -15.37 29.19
N ILE A 6 45.99 -15.25 27.87
CA ILE A 6 47.13 -15.75 27.09
C ILE A 6 47.62 -14.57 26.25
N ASP A 7 48.92 -14.49 26.00
CA ASP A 7 49.47 -13.47 25.12
C ASP A 7 48.85 -13.53 23.71
N LYS A 8 48.67 -12.36 23.08
CA LYS A 8 47.99 -12.27 21.78
C LYS A 8 48.78 -12.94 20.65
N ALA A 9 50.10 -12.91 20.69
CA ALA A 9 50.92 -13.60 19.69
C ALA A 9 50.77 -15.11 19.88
N GLU A 10 50.93 -15.59 21.12
CA GLU A 10 50.87 -17.02 21.40
C GLU A 10 49.51 -17.66 21.09
N ILE A 11 48.39 -16.99 21.43
CA ILE A 11 47.05 -17.51 21.11
C ILE A 11 46.78 -17.49 19.59
N ARG A 12 47.36 -16.51 18.88
CA ARG A 12 47.23 -16.45 17.43
C ARG A 12 47.99 -17.60 16.79
N ASP A 13 49.24 -17.78 17.18
CA ASP A 13 50.14 -18.79 16.62
C ASP A 13 49.59 -20.21 16.90
N PHE A 14 49.05 -20.45 18.11
CA PHE A 14 48.33 -21.67 18.45
C PHE A 14 47.18 -22.01 17.49
N PHE A 15 46.32 -21.03 17.18
CA PHE A 15 45.20 -21.27 16.26
C PHE A 15 45.65 -21.34 14.80
N GLU A 16 46.72 -20.64 14.41
CA GLU A 16 47.30 -20.74 13.05
C GLU A 16 47.92 -22.12 12.82
N GLU A 17 48.62 -22.68 13.80
CA GLU A 17 49.10 -24.06 13.73
C GLU A 17 47.96 -25.07 13.61
N ILE A 18 46.88 -24.91 14.38
CA ILE A 18 45.70 -25.77 14.27
C ILE A 18 45.05 -25.64 12.88
N HIS A 19 44.97 -24.43 12.34
CA HIS A 19 44.40 -24.20 11.02
C HIS A 19 45.24 -24.85 9.91
N ASN A 20 46.55 -24.63 9.94
CA ASN A 20 47.50 -25.19 8.99
C ASN A 20 47.55 -26.72 9.06
N HIS A 21 47.51 -27.30 10.26
CA HIS A 21 47.50 -28.75 10.45
C HIS A 21 46.18 -29.40 10.02
N SER A 22 45.04 -28.74 10.28
CA SER A 22 43.73 -29.31 9.97
C SER A 22 43.32 -29.16 8.51
N GLY A 23 43.80 -28.13 7.81
CA GLY A 23 43.37 -27.78 6.45
C GLY A 23 41.89 -27.37 6.35
N LYS A 24 41.20 -27.18 7.48
CA LYS A 24 39.75 -26.96 7.56
C LYS A 24 39.40 -25.49 7.77
N SER A 25 38.19 -25.10 7.39
CA SER A 25 37.67 -23.77 7.70
C SER A 25 37.46 -23.59 9.22
N TRP A 26 37.48 -22.33 9.68
CA TRP A 26 37.26 -22.01 11.09
C TRP A 26 35.92 -22.52 11.64
N ASP A 27 34.87 -22.58 10.81
CA ASP A 27 33.56 -23.09 11.23
C ASP A 27 33.56 -24.61 11.37
N GLU A 28 34.40 -25.33 10.62
CA GLU A 28 34.59 -26.78 10.77
C GLU A 28 35.43 -27.09 12.02
N ILE A 29 36.52 -26.35 12.24
CA ILE A 29 37.36 -26.46 13.44
C ILE A 29 36.52 -26.18 14.70
N GLY A 30 35.67 -25.14 14.66
CA GLY A 30 34.78 -24.80 15.77
C GLY A 30 33.75 -25.88 16.09
N ARG A 31 33.18 -26.54 15.06
CA ARG A 31 32.21 -27.62 15.25
C ARG A 31 32.77 -28.77 16.09
N LEU A 32 34.06 -29.09 15.96
CA LEU A 32 34.72 -30.16 16.73
C LEU A 32 34.63 -29.96 18.25
N VAL A 33 34.54 -28.70 18.71
CA VAL A 33 34.46 -28.36 20.13
C VAL A 33 33.14 -27.64 20.51
N LYS A 34 32.14 -27.66 19.64
CA LYS A 34 30.84 -26.98 19.80
C LYS A 34 30.98 -25.44 19.92
N LEU A 35 31.82 -24.84 19.08
CA LEU A 35 31.99 -23.39 18.96
C LEU A 35 31.69 -22.91 17.53
N SER A 36 31.31 -21.64 17.39
CA SER A 36 31.24 -20.99 16.08
C SER A 36 32.66 -20.63 15.58
N GLY A 37 32.90 -20.64 14.27
CA GLY A 37 34.18 -20.19 13.72
C GLY A 37 34.45 -18.70 13.96
N ARG A 38 33.41 -17.91 14.23
CA ARG A 38 33.57 -16.53 14.72
C ARG A 38 34.24 -16.49 16.10
N THR A 39 33.83 -17.34 17.03
CA THR A 39 34.39 -17.37 18.39
C THR A 39 35.89 -17.65 18.37
N ILE A 40 36.34 -18.59 17.53
CA ILE A 40 37.78 -18.88 17.36
C ILE A 40 38.52 -17.65 16.82
N ARG A 41 37.98 -17.01 15.78
CA ARG A 41 38.59 -15.79 15.23
C ARG A 41 38.68 -14.66 16.25
N ASP A 42 37.68 -14.50 17.10
CA ASP A 42 37.69 -13.50 18.17
C ASP A 42 38.72 -13.83 19.26
N TRP A 43 38.93 -15.11 19.60
CA TRP A 43 40.03 -15.56 20.46
C TRP A 43 41.40 -15.31 19.84
N ARG A 44 41.57 -15.68 18.55
CA ARG A 44 42.80 -15.47 17.78
C ARG A 44 43.20 -14.00 17.71
N ARG A 45 42.22 -13.09 17.61
CA ARG A 45 42.43 -11.63 17.59
C ARG A 45 42.64 -11.03 18.99
N GLY A 46 42.53 -11.83 20.05
CA GLY A 46 42.57 -11.35 21.44
C GLY A 46 41.41 -10.43 21.81
N VAL A 47 40.27 -10.53 21.11
CA VAL A 47 39.05 -9.75 21.40
C VAL A 47 38.31 -10.35 22.59
N LEU A 48 38.33 -11.68 22.71
CA LEU A 48 37.68 -12.42 23.78
C LEU A 48 38.67 -13.38 24.44
N LEU A 49 38.54 -13.57 25.76
CA LEU A 49 39.33 -14.57 26.47
C LEU A 49 38.81 -15.99 26.18
N PRO A 50 39.69 -16.92 25.82
CA PRO A 50 39.31 -18.30 25.56
C PRO A 50 38.82 -19.02 26.83
N ASN A 51 37.93 -19.99 26.64
CA ASN A 51 37.46 -20.88 27.71
C ASN A 51 38.49 -22.02 27.90
N LYS A 52 38.89 -22.28 29.14
CA LYS A 52 39.91 -23.28 29.48
C LYS A 52 39.60 -24.67 28.93
N GLU A 53 38.40 -25.18 29.23
CA GLU A 53 37.94 -26.50 28.78
C GLU A 53 38.01 -26.65 27.24
N LYS A 54 37.73 -25.57 26.51
CA LYS A 54 37.77 -25.58 25.05
C LYS A 54 39.19 -25.53 24.50
N ILE A 55 40.10 -24.80 25.14
CA ILE A 55 41.52 -24.77 24.76
C ILE A 55 42.19 -26.12 25.04
N GLU A 56 41.90 -26.73 26.19
CA GLU A 56 42.37 -28.08 26.52
C GLU A 56 41.87 -29.12 25.50
N LYS A 57 40.60 -29.00 25.07
CA LYS A 57 40.04 -29.84 24.00
C LYS A 57 40.76 -29.63 22.67
N PHE A 58 41.08 -28.39 22.30
CA PHE A 58 41.85 -28.11 21.09
C PHE A 58 43.27 -28.69 21.16
N ALA A 59 43.98 -28.45 22.26
CA ALA A 59 45.31 -28.99 22.50
C ALA A 59 45.34 -30.51 22.41
N LYS A 60 44.35 -31.19 23.01
CA LYS A 60 44.22 -32.66 22.94
C LYS A 60 43.90 -33.16 21.53
N LEU A 61 42.95 -32.54 20.83
CA LEU A 61 42.52 -32.98 19.49
C LEU A 61 43.62 -32.82 18.43
N PHE A 62 44.41 -31.76 18.54
CA PHE A 62 45.44 -31.43 17.56
C PHE A 62 46.86 -31.75 18.04
N GLN A 63 46.99 -32.43 19.19
CA GLN A 63 48.26 -32.79 19.83
C GLN A 63 49.22 -31.59 19.95
N LYS A 64 48.67 -30.42 20.29
CA LYS A 64 49.42 -29.17 20.47
C LYS A 64 49.58 -28.85 21.95
N LYS A 65 50.71 -28.21 22.29
CA LYS A 65 50.91 -27.69 23.63
C LYS A 65 49.97 -26.52 23.87
N ILE A 66 49.43 -26.43 25.09
CA ILE A 66 48.63 -25.27 25.49
C ILE A 66 49.57 -24.06 25.58
N PRO A 67 49.20 -22.90 25.01
CA PRO A 67 49.97 -21.67 25.14
C PRO A 67 50.20 -21.26 26.59
N PHE A 68 51.18 -20.38 26.84
CA PHE A 68 51.48 -19.96 28.19
C PHE A 68 50.31 -19.15 28.78
N VAL A 69 49.82 -19.60 29.93
CA VAL A 69 48.70 -18.95 30.62
C VAL A 69 49.24 -17.95 31.62
N LEU A 70 49.00 -16.67 31.36
CA LEU A 70 49.40 -15.56 32.22
C LEU A 70 48.52 -15.48 33.48
N GLU A 71 47.22 -15.70 33.32
CA GLU A 71 46.24 -15.59 34.41
C GLU A 71 45.01 -16.44 34.08
N GLU A 72 44.42 -17.07 35.10
CA GLU A 72 43.12 -17.75 35.00
C GLU A 72 42.04 -16.91 35.69
N ARG A 73 40.95 -16.63 34.97
CA ARG A 73 39.83 -15.80 35.42
C ARG A 73 38.53 -16.59 35.51
N GLU A 74 37.59 -16.10 36.29
CA GLU A 74 36.23 -16.65 36.33
C GLU A 74 35.47 -16.48 35.00
N GLU A 75 34.44 -17.29 34.77
CA GLU A 75 33.65 -17.29 33.52
C GLU A 75 33.10 -15.91 33.16
N TYR A 76 32.59 -15.23 34.18
CA TYR A 76 31.91 -13.93 34.11
C TYR A 76 32.80 -12.81 34.66
N TRP A 77 34.12 -12.89 34.46
CA TRP A 77 35.07 -11.86 34.93
C TRP A 77 34.74 -10.45 34.43
N THR A 78 34.00 -10.32 33.32
CA THR A 78 33.54 -9.04 32.77
C THR A 78 32.39 -8.41 33.55
N ARG A 79 31.73 -9.13 34.46
CA ARG A 79 30.60 -8.63 35.27
C ARG A 79 30.97 -7.39 36.06
N LYS A 80 32.20 -7.33 36.60
CA LYS A 80 32.73 -6.14 37.31
C LYS A 80 32.88 -4.90 36.40
N TYR A 81 32.96 -5.09 35.08
CA TYR A 81 33.04 -4.02 34.09
C TYR A 81 31.72 -3.73 33.37
N ALA A 82 30.68 -4.55 33.58
CA ALA A 82 29.41 -4.42 32.87
C ALA A 82 28.77 -3.04 33.04
N ARG A 83 28.83 -2.47 34.26
CA ARG A 83 28.35 -1.11 34.53
C ARG A 83 29.12 -0.06 33.74
N LYS A 84 30.46 -0.14 33.70
CA LYS A 84 31.30 0.79 32.93
C LYS A 84 31.02 0.68 31.43
N ALA A 85 30.85 -0.53 30.91
CA ALA A 85 30.50 -0.77 29.51
C ALA A 85 29.11 -0.21 29.18
N ALA A 86 28.12 -0.41 30.04
CA ALA A 86 26.79 0.17 29.89
C ALA A 86 26.83 1.70 29.89
N GLN A 87 27.59 2.32 30.80
CA GLN A 87 27.79 3.77 30.83
C GLN A 87 28.46 4.29 29.55
N ALA A 88 29.49 3.60 29.03
CA ALA A 88 30.13 3.95 27.78
C ALA A 88 29.17 3.83 26.59
N MET A 89 28.32 2.79 26.55
CA MET A 89 27.27 2.66 25.55
C MET A 89 26.23 3.76 25.63
N LEU A 90 25.77 4.12 26.84
CA LEU A 90 24.84 5.22 27.06
C LEU A 90 25.43 6.55 26.61
N LYS A 91 26.73 6.79 26.87
CA LYS A 91 27.43 7.99 26.39
C LYS A 91 27.55 8.02 24.87
N LYS A 92 27.78 6.88 24.22
CA LYS A 92 27.99 6.78 22.77
C LYS A 92 26.70 6.80 21.96
N TYR A 93 25.67 6.11 22.44
CA TYR A 93 24.44 5.83 21.69
C TYR A 93 23.17 6.43 22.32
N GLY A 94 23.29 6.99 23.52
CA GLY A 94 22.15 7.46 24.30
C GLY A 94 21.43 6.31 25.03
N PRO A 95 20.34 6.64 25.75
CA PRO A 95 19.52 5.63 26.41
C PRO A 95 18.89 4.66 25.41
N PRO A 96 18.83 3.35 25.72
CA PRO A 96 18.13 2.41 24.89
C PRO A 96 16.64 2.72 24.87
N GLY A 97 16.01 2.60 23.70
CA GLY A 97 14.55 2.73 23.58
C GLY A 97 14.00 4.16 23.65
N THR A 98 14.81 5.18 23.38
CA THR A 98 14.30 6.56 23.19
C THR A 98 13.21 6.60 22.11
N PRO A 99 12.24 7.53 22.21
CA PRO A 99 11.23 7.75 21.17
C PRO A 99 11.86 7.93 19.78
N GLU A 100 12.96 8.67 19.69
CA GLU A 100 13.71 8.94 18.46
C GLU A 100 14.35 7.66 17.91
N GLY A 101 14.99 6.87 18.78
CA GLY A 101 15.61 5.60 18.40
C GLY A 101 14.58 4.59 17.90
N ARG A 102 13.45 4.47 18.60
CA ARG A 102 12.32 3.63 18.17
C ARG A 102 11.75 4.09 16.82
N ARG A 103 11.57 5.40 16.65
CA ARG A 103 11.10 5.98 15.38
C ARG A 103 12.08 5.66 14.25
N LYS A 104 13.39 5.86 14.45
CA LYS A 104 14.43 5.57 13.46
C LYS A 104 14.43 4.09 13.08
N GLY A 105 14.39 3.18 14.06
CA GLY A 105 14.32 1.74 13.82
C GLY A 105 13.06 1.33 13.04
N GLY A 106 11.90 1.90 13.39
CA GLY A 106 10.66 1.68 12.66
C GLY A 106 10.73 2.16 11.21
N LEU A 107 11.30 3.34 10.97
CA LEU A 107 11.47 3.89 9.62
C LEU A 107 12.41 3.03 8.77
N ILE A 108 13.57 2.64 9.31
CA ILE A 108 14.54 1.77 8.61
C ILE A 108 13.89 0.42 8.30
N SER A 109 13.19 -0.19 9.26
CA SER A 109 12.47 -1.45 9.05
C SER A 109 11.43 -1.34 7.93
N GLN A 110 10.64 -0.26 7.90
CA GLN A 110 9.70 -0.03 6.80
C GLN A 110 10.40 0.18 5.46
N GLN A 111 11.51 0.90 5.42
CA GLN A 111 12.29 1.10 4.19
C GLN A 111 12.85 -0.23 3.66
N LEU A 112 13.42 -1.06 4.52
CA LEU A 112 13.92 -2.38 4.15
C LEU A 112 12.80 -3.29 3.62
N ARG A 113 11.63 -3.30 4.27
CA ARG A 113 10.45 -4.05 3.79
C ARG A 113 9.97 -3.59 2.42
N ARG A 114 10.08 -2.30 2.11
CA ARG A 114 9.74 -1.76 0.78
C ARG A 114 10.79 -2.10 -0.28
N LYS A 115 12.07 -2.12 0.09
CA LYS A 115 13.18 -2.48 -0.81
C LYS A 115 13.17 -3.97 -1.16
N ASN A 116 12.95 -4.84 -0.17
CA ASN A 116 13.05 -6.30 -0.31
C ASN A 116 11.74 -7.02 0.07
N PRO A 117 10.59 -6.71 -0.55
CA PRO A 117 9.30 -7.24 -0.11
C PRO A 117 9.20 -8.77 -0.18
N GLU A 118 9.88 -9.41 -1.12
CA GLU A 118 9.88 -10.87 -1.28
C GLU A 118 10.58 -11.59 -0.13
N TYR A 119 11.77 -11.10 0.26
CA TYR A 119 12.50 -11.62 1.42
C TYR A 119 11.63 -11.57 2.69
N TYR A 120 11.02 -10.40 2.95
CA TYR A 120 10.17 -10.21 4.13
C TYR A 120 8.90 -11.05 4.08
N ARG A 121 8.31 -11.25 2.90
CA ARG A 121 7.17 -12.16 2.74
C ARG A 121 7.56 -13.61 3.04
N GLY A 122 8.73 -14.05 2.58
CA GLY A 122 9.24 -15.40 2.81
C GLY A 122 9.46 -15.75 4.29
N ILE A 123 9.75 -14.75 5.13
CA ILE A 123 9.87 -14.90 6.58
C ILE A 123 8.58 -14.60 7.36
N GLY A 124 7.43 -14.53 6.67
CA GLY A 124 6.11 -14.35 7.30
C GLY A 124 5.75 -12.92 7.70
N VAL A 125 6.51 -11.90 7.26
CA VAL A 125 6.19 -10.50 7.55
C VAL A 125 5.13 -9.98 6.58
N ILE A 126 4.08 -9.37 7.13
CA ILE A 126 3.05 -8.69 6.33
C ILE A 126 3.69 -7.51 5.59
N VAL A 127 3.68 -7.60 4.25
CA VAL A 127 4.11 -6.56 3.32
C VAL A 127 2.91 -6.09 2.48
N ARG A 128 3.05 -4.94 1.81
CA ARG A 128 1.98 -4.40 0.96
C ARG A 128 1.58 -5.43 -0.11
N GLY A 129 0.27 -5.57 -0.32
CA GLY A 129 -0.29 -6.44 -1.36
C GLY A 129 0.14 -6.02 -2.75
N ARG A 130 0.29 -6.99 -3.66
CA ARG A 130 0.54 -6.74 -5.08
C ARG A 130 -0.77 -6.31 -5.73
N ILE A 131 -0.70 -5.33 -6.63
CA ILE A 131 -1.81 -4.96 -7.51
C ILE A 131 -1.28 -4.86 -8.94
N SER A 132 -2.11 -5.15 -9.92
CA SER A 132 -1.80 -4.79 -11.30
C SER A 132 -2.07 -3.29 -11.48
N ILE A 133 -1.08 -2.55 -11.99
CA ILE A 133 -1.25 -1.14 -12.30
C ILE A 133 -1.78 -1.04 -13.75
N PRO A 134 -3.02 -0.59 -13.96
CA PRO A 134 -3.57 -0.48 -15.30
C PRO A 134 -2.88 0.65 -16.08
N ARG A 135 -2.79 0.48 -17.40
CA ARG A 135 -2.45 1.57 -18.32
C ARG A 135 -3.57 2.61 -18.32
N ILE A 136 -3.22 3.85 -18.65
CA ILE A 136 -4.22 4.90 -18.86
C ILE A 136 -5.08 4.51 -20.06
N GLY A 137 -6.41 4.52 -19.88
CA GLY A 137 -7.35 4.10 -20.91
C GLY A 137 -8.79 4.48 -20.59
N LEU A 138 -9.70 4.13 -21.50
CA LEU A 138 -11.12 4.46 -21.45
C LEU A 138 -11.81 3.90 -20.19
N GLU A 139 -11.49 2.65 -19.85
CA GLU A 139 -12.01 1.93 -18.69
C GLU A 139 -11.58 2.58 -17.37
N LEU A 140 -10.32 3.01 -17.30
CA LEU A 140 -9.83 3.73 -16.14
C LEU A 140 -10.50 5.11 -16.01
N ALA A 141 -10.71 5.82 -17.12
CA ALA A 141 -11.37 7.12 -17.09
C ALA A 141 -12.82 7.02 -16.58
N GLU A 142 -13.56 6.00 -17.01
CA GLU A 142 -14.90 5.71 -16.48
C GLU A 142 -14.87 5.36 -15.00
N PHE A 143 -13.97 4.46 -14.59
CA PHE A 143 -13.80 4.09 -13.18
C PHE A 143 -13.50 5.30 -12.30
N ILE A 144 -12.63 6.22 -12.76
CA ILE A 144 -12.35 7.48 -12.06
C ILE A 144 -13.61 8.34 -11.94
N GLY A 145 -14.43 8.41 -12.99
CA GLY A 145 -15.74 9.08 -12.95
C GLY A 145 -16.67 8.49 -11.89
N THR A 146 -16.82 7.17 -11.86
CA THR A 146 -17.63 6.46 -10.85
C THR A 146 -17.11 6.73 -9.43
N VAL A 147 -15.79 6.70 -9.25
CA VAL A 147 -15.17 6.98 -7.94
C VAL A 147 -15.32 8.45 -7.56
N LEU A 148 -15.36 9.40 -8.49
CA LEU A 148 -15.60 10.82 -8.20
C LEU A 148 -17.04 11.10 -7.78
N GLY A 149 -18.01 10.38 -8.34
CA GLY A 149 -19.41 10.44 -7.88
C GLY A 149 -19.58 9.75 -6.53
N ASP A 150 -19.81 8.44 -6.55
CA ASP A 150 -20.19 7.66 -5.37
C ASP A 150 -19.02 7.05 -4.58
N GLY A 151 -17.77 7.30 -4.98
CA GLY A 151 -16.60 6.76 -4.28
C GLY A 151 -16.25 7.45 -2.96
N SER A 152 -15.43 6.80 -2.14
CA SER A 152 -14.76 7.39 -0.97
C SER A 152 -13.37 6.78 -0.85
N LEU A 153 -12.36 7.64 -0.72
CA LEU A 153 -10.97 7.24 -0.54
C LEU A 153 -10.50 7.56 0.88
N THR A 154 -10.00 6.53 1.55
CA THR A 154 -9.22 6.64 2.79
C THR A 154 -7.75 6.34 2.50
N LYS A 155 -6.90 6.32 3.54
CA LYS A 155 -5.46 6.01 3.38
C LYS A 155 -5.19 4.59 2.88
N ASP A 156 -6.15 3.68 3.08
CA ASP A 156 -5.95 2.25 2.86
C ASP A 156 -7.07 1.61 2.03
N GLN A 157 -8.19 2.30 1.82
CA GLN A 157 -9.38 1.74 1.21
C GLN A 157 -10.05 2.69 0.21
N CYS A 158 -10.58 2.12 -0.86
CA CYS A 158 -11.46 2.76 -1.81
C CYS A 158 -12.82 2.06 -1.75
N SER A 159 -13.85 2.78 -1.35
CA SER A 159 -15.22 2.27 -1.23
C SER A 159 -16.10 2.94 -2.28
N ILE A 160 -16.98 2.21 -2.93
CA ILE A 160 -18.02 2.77 -3.81
C ILE A 160 -19.36 2.30 -3.29
N TYR A 161 -20.30 3.25 -3.13
CA TYR A 161 -21.61 3.01 -2.54
C TYR A 161 -22.68 3.01 -3.62
N PHE A 162 -23.60 2.05 -3.56
CA PHE A 162 -24.67 1.88 -4.54
C PHE A 162 -25.99 1.66 -3.82
N ASN A 163 -27.11 1.97 -4.48
CA ASN A 163 -28.41 1.53 -3.97
C ASN A 163 -28.57 0.01 -4.13
N MET A 164 -28.86 -0.69 -3.05
CA MET A 164 -28.94 -2.15 -3.01
C MET A 164 -29.98 -2.74 -3.98
N LYS A 165 -31.10 -2.04 -4.22
CA LYS A 165 -32.18 -2.51 -5.10
C LYS A 165 -32.00 -2.02 -6.53
N LYS A 166 -31.71 -0.72 -6.70
CA LYS A 166 -31.76 -0.07 -8.01
C LYS A 166 -30.47 -0.19 -8.81
N ASP A 167 -29.31 -0.30 -8.15
CA ASP A 167 -28.00 -0.23 -8.79
C ASP A 167 -27.22 -1.54 -8.68
N LYS A 168 -27.88 -2.67 -8.33
CA LYS A 168 -27.22 -3.98 -8.18
C LYS A 168 -26.49 -4.41 -9.46
N GLU A 169 -27.15 -4.31 -10.61
CA GLU A 169 -26.56 -4.66 -11.91
C GLU A 169 -25.36 -3.76 -12.25
N TYR A 170 -25.43 -2.47 -11.89
CA TYR A 170 -24.33 -1.53 -12.09
C TYR A 170 -23.15 -1.83 -11.15
N ALA A 171 -23.41 -2.21 -9.90
CA ALA A 171 -22.38 -2.67 -8.99
C ALA A 171 -21.65 -3.91 -9.53
N ASP A 172 -22.38 -4.88 -10.09
CA ASP A 172 -21.76 -6.06 -10.72
C ASP A 172 -20.90 -5.68 -11.95
N TYR A 173 -21.31 -4.66 -12.71
CA TYR A 173 -20.49 -4.10 -13.79
C TYR A 173 -19.20 -3.46 -13.26
N ILE A 174 -19.29 -2.64 -12.21
CA ILE A 174 -18.12 -1.98 -11.61
C ILE A 174 -17.19 -3.00 -10.94
N GLU A 175 -17.72 -4.06 -10.33
CA GLU A 175 -16.92 -5.17 -9.82
C GLU A 175 -16.06 -5.80 -10.93
N LYS A 176 -16.66 -6.15 -12.07
CA LYS A 176 -15.94 -6.67 -13.24
C LYS A 176 -14.91 -5.68 -13.78
N LEU A 177 -15.22 -4.38 -13.78
CA LEU A 177 -14.31 -3.32 -14.20
C LEU A 177 -13.07 -3.23 -13.27
N ILE A 178 -13.27 -3.29 -11.96
CA ILE A 178 -12.19 -3.32 -10.97
C ILE A 178 -11.30 -4.55 -11.18
N GLN A 179 -11.92 -5.73 -11.35
CA GLN A 179 -11.19 -6.98 -11.61
C GLN A 179 -10.35 -6.88 -12.89
N LYS A 180 -10.90 -6.30 -13.96
CA LYS A 180 -10.18 -6.12 -15.22
C LYS A 180 -8.98 -5.18 -15.08
N LEU A 181 -9.18 -4.02 -14.44
CA LEU A 181 -8.17 -2.98 -14.30
C LEU A 181 -7.04 -3.38 -13.35
N PHE A 182 -7.38 -3.91 -12.17
CA PHE A 182 -6.42 -4.09 -11.08
C PHE A 182 -6.05 -5.56 -10.82
N LYS A 183 -6.70 -6.51 -11.51
CA LYS A 183 -6.58 -7.95 -11.23
C LYS A 183 -6.83 -8.26 -9.76
N TYR A 184 -7.83 -7.56 -9.21
CA TYR A 184 -8.19 -7.57 -7.80
C TYR A 184 -9.69 -7.78 -7.66
N ASN A 185 -10.09 -8.68 -6.76
CA ASN A 185 -11.51 -8.94 -6.47
C ASN A 185 -11.96 -8.01 -5.33
N PRO A 186 -12.81 -7.00 -5.60
CA PRO A 186 -13.32 -6.13 -4.54
C PRO A 186 -14.20 -6.94 -3.57
N TYR A 187 -14.17 -6.56 -2.30
CA TYR A 187 -15.08 -7.13 -1.31
C TYR A 187 -16.46 -6.49 -1.46
N LYS A 188 -17.46 -7.28 -1.84
CA LYS A 188 -18.85 -6.85 -2.03
C LYS A 188 -19.69 -7.24 -0.83
N TYR A 189 -20.33 -6.28 -0.18
CA TYR A 189 -21.23 -6.53 0.94
C TYR A 189 -22.36 -5.51 1.01
N THR A 190 -23.44 -5.86 1.68
CA THR A 190 -24.62 -5.01 1.85
C THR A 190 -24.74 -4.49 3.27
N ARG A 191 -25.38 -3.33 3.41
CA ARG A 191 -25.85 -2.79 4.69
C ARG A 191 -27.35 -2.59 4.59
N GLU A 192 -28.10 -3.65 4.88
CA GLU A 192 -29.55 -3.74 4.65
C GLU A 192 -30.33 -2.62 5.34
N LYS A 193 -29.96 -2.30 6.59
CA LYS A 193 -30.55 -1.20 7.37
C LYS A 193 -30.56 0.14 6.61
N TYR A 194 -29.57 0.37 5.75
CA TYR A 194 -29.44 1.61 4.98
C TYR A 194 -29.80 1.42 3.50
N GLY A 195 -30.12 0.20 3.07
CA GLY A 195 -30.39 -0.12 1.66
C GLY A 195 -29.19 0.12 0.74
N VAL A 196 -27.96 -0.03 1.26
CA VAL A 196 -26.71 0.27 0.53
C VAL A 196 -25.96 -1.02 0.19
N LEU A 197 -25.47 -1.12 -1.03
CA LEU A 197 -24.49 -2.10 -1.47
C LEU A 197 -23.12 -1.40 -1.59
N ILE A 198 -22.07 -2.03 -1.09
CA ILE A 198 -20.73 -1.44 -1.04
C ILE A 198 -19.75 -2.36 -1.77
N LEU A 199 -18.97 -1.78 -2.68
CA LEU A 199 -17.75 -2.39 -3.21
C LEU A 199 -16.54 -1.78 -2.51
N LEU A 200 -15.78 -2.60 -1.80
CA LEU A 200 -14.61 -2.20 -1.03
C LEU A 200 -13.34 -2.79 -1.63
N THR A 201 -12.42 -1.92 -2.00
CA THR A 201 -11.07 -2.29 -2.46
C THR A 201 -10.05 -1.83 -1.43
N SER A 202 -9.30 -2.76 -0.84
CA SER A 202 -8.30 -2.46 0.19
C SER A 202 -6.89 -2.61 -0.37
N GLY A 203 -6.02 -1.62 -0.13
CA GLY A 203 -4.61 -1.72 -0.48
C GLY A 203 -3.93 -0.37 -0.68
N ARG A 204 -2.86 -0.14 0.08
CA ARG A 204 -2.01 1.07 -0.05
C ARG A 204 -1.55 1.34 -1.47
N ASN A 205 -1.11 0.32 -2.20
CA ASN A 205 -0.62 0.49 -3.56
C ASN A 205 -1.73 0.97 -4.52
N LEU A 206 -2.98 0.55 -4.29
CA LEU A 206 -4.13 0.98 -5.08
C LEU A 206 -4.46 2.44 -4.78
N ILE A 207 -4.49 2.81 -3.50
CA ILE A 207 -4.74 4.19 -3.08
C ILE A 207 -3.63 5.13 -3.55
N ASP A 208 -2.36 4.72 -3.42
CA ASP A 208 -1.21 5.49 -3.92
C ASP A 208 -1.32 5.69 -5.44
N PHE A 209 -1.71 4.66 -6.20
CA PHE A 209 -1.96 4.77 -7.64
C PHE A 209 -3.12 5.73 -7.94
N LEU A 210 -4.28 5.55 -7.32
CA LEU A 210 -5.46 6.41 -7.57
C LEU A 210 -5.18 7.87 -7.22
N THR A 211 -4.44 8.10 -6.14
CA THR A 211 -3.98 9.43 -5.73
C THR A 211 -3.01 10.01 -6.77
N SER A 212 -2.07 9.22 -7.28
CA SER A 212 -1.18 9.63 -8.37
C SER A 212 -1.92 9.97 -9.67
N LYS A 213 -3.13 9.43 -9.86
CA LYS A 213 -4.02 9.75 -10.99
C LYS A 213 -4.93 10.93 -10.75
N GLY A 214 -4.80 11.63 -9.62
CA GLY A 214 -5.47 12.90 -9.34
C GLY A 214 -6.70 12.79 -8.43
N LEU A 215 -7.02 11.61 -7.90
CA LEU A 215 -8.02 11.48 -6.84
C LEU A 215 -7.46 11.99 -5.51
N LYS A 216 -8.33 12.53 -4.66
CA LYS A 216 -7.95 13.04 -3.34
C LYS A 216 -8.58 12.20 -2.23
N ILE A 217 -7.83 12.01 -1.15
CA ILE A 217 -8.28 11.32 0.07
C ILE A 217 -9.11 12.29 0.92
N GLY A 218 -10.22 11.81 1.49
CA GLY A 218 -11.06 12.57 2.42
C GLY A 218 -12.30 13.21 1.78
N ASN A 219 -12.78 14.31 2.37
CA ASN A 219 -14.06 14.90 1.99
C ASN A 219 -13.99 15.66 0.66
N LYS A 220 -14.59 15.07 -0.38
CA LYS A 220 -14.64 15.60 -1.74
C LYS A 220 -15.29 16.98 -1.88
N VAL A 221 -16.37 17.22 -1.13
CA VAL A 221 -17.15 18.47 -1.20
C VAL A 221 -16.35 19.61 -0.59
N LYS A 222 -15.74 19.38 0.58
CA LYS A 222 -14.87 20.39 1.21
C LYS A 222 -13.65 20.72 0.35
N GLN A 223 -13.14 19.73 -0.39
CA GLN A 223 -11.95 19.90 -1.24
C GLN A 223 -12.26 20.38 -2.66
N GLN A 224 -13.54 20.52 -3.02
CA GLN A 224 -14.00 20.84 -4.38
C GLN A 224 -13.23 20.03 -5.43
N VAL A 225 -13.32 18.70 -5.32
CA VAL A 225 -12.58 17.78 -6.21
C VAL A 225 -12.94 18.00 -7.67
N ASP A 226 -11.95 17.85 -8.53
CA ASP A 226 -12.07 18.07 -9.95
C ASP A 226 -11.64 16.81 -10.72
N VAL A 227 -12.05 16.72 -11.99
CA VAL A 227 -11.62 15.66 -12.88
C VAL A 227 -10.12 15.84 -13.22
N PRO A 228 -9.29 14.78 -13.10
CA PRO A 228 -7.87 14.85 -13.41
C PRO A 228 -7.55 15.41 -14.81
N LEU A 229 -6.47 16.19 -14.91
CA LEU A 229 -6.06 16.86 -16.15
C LEU A 229 -5.84 15.89 -17.32
N TRP A 230 -5.31 14.69 -17.07
CA TRP A 230 -5.09 13.70 -18.13
C TRP A 230 -6.42 13.20 -18.75
N ILE A 231 -7.52 13.22 -17.99
CA ILE A 231 -8.87 12.96 -18.52
C ILE A 231 -9.37 14.16 -19.31
N LYS A 232 -9.24 15.37 -18.75
CA LYS A 232 -9.71 16.62 -19.41
C LYS A 232 -9.03 16.88 -20.75
N LYS A 233 -7.73 16.55 -20.88
CA LYS A 233 -6.93 16.73 -22.10
C LYS A 233 -7.35 15.80 -23.24
N ASN A 234 -7.92 14.62 -22.93
CA ASN A 234 -8.33 13.66 -23.95
C ASN A 234 -9.86 13.57 -24.01
N PHE A 235 -10.43 13.98 -25.14
CA PHE A 235 -11.88 14.04 -25.29
C PHE A 235 -12.57 12.67 -25.12
N LYS A 236 -11.98 11.59 -25.64
CA LYS A 236 -12.53 10.23 -25.47
C LYS A 236 -12.54 9.80 -23.99
N PHE A 237 -11.51 10.17 -23.23
CA PHE A 237 -11.49 9.92 -21.78
C PHE A 237 -12.51 10.78 -21.05
N SER A 238 -12.68 12.04 -21.45
CA SER A 238 -13.70 12.93 -20.90
C SER A 238 -15.11 12.36 -21.07
N LEU A 239 -15.44 11.79 -22.24
CA LEU A 239 -16.74 11.13 -22.46
C LEU A 239 -16.96 9.94 -21.53
N LYS A 240 -15.94 9.09 -21.34
CA LYS A 240 -16.03 7.92 -20.45
C LYS A 240 -16.09 8.28 -18.98
N CYS A 241 -15.32 9.30 -18.56
CA CYS A 241 -15.42 9.84 -17.21
C CYS A 241 -16.78 10.48 -16.95
N LEU A 242 -17.33 11.20 -17.93
CA LEU A 242 -18.68 11.76 -17.83
C LEU A 242 -19.73 10.64 -17.70
N ARG A 243 -19.61 9.54 -18.46
CA ARG A 243 -20.48 8.37 -18.27
C ARG A 243 -20.45 7.88 -16.83
N GLY A 244 -19.26 7.65 -16.26
CA GLY A 244 -19.14 7.19 -14.87
C GLY A 244 -19.77 8.13 -13.84
N LEU A 245 -19.63 9.45 -14.03
CA LEU A 245 -20.29 10.47 -13.19
C LEU A 245 -21.82 10.47 -13.35
N MET A 246 -22.31 10.33 -14.58
CA MET A 246 -23.74 10.32 -14.88
C MET A 246 -24.42 9.04 -14.40
N ASP A 247 -23.72 7.91 -14.43
CA ASP A 247 -24.23 6.62 -13.95
C ASP A 247 -24.41 6.57 -12.43
N THR A 248 -23.70 7.45 -11.69
CA THR A 248 -23.80 7.61 -10.23
C THR A 248 -24.72 8.78 -9.85
N ASP A 249 -24.28 10.00 -10.12
CA ASP A 249 -24.90 11.26 -9.66
C ASP A 249 -25.89 11.84 -10.69
N GLY A 250 -26.01 11.19 -11.84
CA GLY A 250 -26.95 11.53 -12.90
C GLY A 250 -28.25 10.75 -12.83
N GLY A 251 -29.24 11.26 -13.54
CA GLY A 251 -30.56 10.64 -13.64
C GLY A 251 -31.30 11.07 -14.90
N ILE A 252 -32.11 10.16 -15.42
CA ILE A 252 -33.19 10.49 -16.35
C ILE A 252 -34.44 10.74 -15.49
N PHE A 253 -35.24 11.72 -15.86
CA PHE A 253 -36.44 12.14 -15.16
C PHE A 253 -37.57 12.34 -16.15
N ILE A 254 -38.73 11.77 -15.86
CA ILE A 254 -39.95 11.97 -16.66
C ILE A 254 -40.73 13.11 -16.00
N HIS A 255 -40.75 14.27 -16.65
CA HIS A 255 -41.58 15.40 -16.23
C HIS A 255 -42.95 15.32 -16.91
N LYS A 256 -44.01 15.32 -16.11
CA LYS A 256 -45.39 15.32 -16.59
C LYS A 256 -45.99 16.72 -16.46
N TYR A 257 -46.63 17.19 -17.51
CA TYR A 257 -47.30 18.48 -17.57
C TYR A 257 -48.75 18.27 -17.99
N LYS A 258 -49.69 18.96 -17.33
CA LYS A 258 -51.09 18.96 -17.73
C LYS A 258 -51.40 20.28 -18.43
N VAL A 259 -51.78 20.23 -19.69
CA VAL A 259 -52.14 21.40 -20.51
C VAL A 259 -53.47 21.11 -21.21
N ALA A 260 -54.48 21.95 -20.98
CA ALA A 260 -55.82 21.80 -21.54
C ALA A 260 -56.40 20.36 -21.38
N GLY A 261 -56.26 19.79 -20.18
CA GLY A 261 -56.74 18.43 -19.87
C GLY A 261 -55.85 17.28 -20.37
N LYS A 262 -54.92 17.51 -21.30
CA LYS A 262 -53.99 16.50 -21.81
C LYS A 262 -52.70 16.43 -20.98
N ILE A 263 -52.18 15.23 -20.79
CA ILE A 263 -50.92 14.98 -20.06
C ILE A 263 -49.78 14.79 -21.07
N TYR A 264 -48.75 15.61 -20.96
CA TYR A 264 -47.52 15.55 -21.75
C TYR A 264 -46.38 15.06 -20.87
N CYS A 265 -45.64 14.05 -21.32
CA CYS A 265 -44.50 13.48 -20.61
C CYS A 265 -43.23 13.78 -21.40
N TYR A 266 -42.25 14.44 -20.77
CA TYR A 266 -40.95 14.71 -21.39
C TYR A 266 -39.83 14.11 -20.55
N LYS A 267 -38.93 13.39 -21.22
CA LYS A 267 -37.70 12.87 -20.60
C LYS A 267 -36.65 13.96 -20.55
N LYS A 268 -35.99 14.06 -19.40
CA LYS A 268 -34.93 15.05 -19.12
C LYS A 268 -33.77 14.35 -18.45
N ILE A 269 -32.56 14.85 -18.65
CA ILE A 269 -31.37 14.37 -17.93
C ILE A 269 -30.97 15.45 -16.93
N CYS A 270 -30.59 15.03 -15.72
CA CYS A 270 -30.00 15.90 -14.72
C CYS A 270 -28.75 15.25 -14.14
N PHE A 271 -27.71 16.05 -13.96
CA PHE A 271 -26.53 15.73 -13.16
C PHE A 271 -26.54 16.63 -11.93
N THR A 272 -26.46 16.05 -10.73
CA THR A 272 -26.45 16.80 -9.47
C THR A 272 -25.18 16.52 -8.69
N ASN A 273 -24.41 17.55 -8.36
CA ASN A 273 -23.19 17.38 -7.56
C ASN A 273 -22.93 18.64 -6.69
N LYS A 274 -22.17 18.49 -5.59
CA LYS A 274 -21.79 19.60 -4.70
C LYS A 274 -20.38 20.14 -4.98
N SER A 275 -19.64 19.53 -5.88
CA SER A 275 -18.36 20.01 -6.37
C SER A 275 -18.58 20.82 -7.64
N GLN A 276 -18.37 22.13 -7.56
CA GLN A 276 -18.54 23.02 -8.71
C GLN A 276 -17.65 22.62 -9.89
N PRO A 277 -16.36 22.22 -9.69
CA PRO A 277 -15.52 21.76 -10.80
C PRO A 277 -16.08 20.54 -11.55
N LEU A 278 -16.78 19.63 -10.87
CA LEU A 278 -17.42 18.48 -11.53
C LEU A 278 -18.64 18.90 -12.35
N LEU A 279 -19.43 19.87 -11.87
CA LEU A 279 -20.55 20.45 -12.62
C LEU A 279 -20.05 21.15 -13.89
N ASP A 280 -18.99 21.95 -13.77
CA ASP A 280 -18.41 22.68 -14.89
C ASP A 280 -17.78 21.73 -15.92
N PHE A 281 -17.15 20.65 -15.45
CA PHE A 281 -16.68 19.57 -16.31
C PHE A 281 -17.84 18.94 -17.09
N ALA A 282 -18.92 18.53 -16.40
CA ALA A 282 -20.07 17.92 -17.05
C ALA A 282 -20.71 18.86 -18.08
N PHE A 283 -20.94 20.13 -17.69
CA PHE A 283 -21.47 21.17 -18.57
C PHE A 283 -20.60 21.36 -19.82
N THR A 284 -19.29 21.48 -19.64
CA THR A 284 -18.34 21.70 -20.75
C THR A 284 -18.32 20.52 -21.71
N VAL A 285 -18.28 19.29 -21.20
CA VAL A 285 -18.24 18.09 -22.05
C VAL A 285 -19.57 17.91 -22.81
N LEU A 286 -20.71 18.12 -22.15
CA LEU A 286 -22.03 18.07 -22.80
C LEU A 286 -22.14 19.13 -23.90
N ARG A 287 -21.68 20.37 -23.65
CA ARG A 287 -21.65 21.42 -24.67
C ARG A 287 -20.76 21.04 -25.86
N LYS A 288 -19.59 20.45 -25.60
CA LYS A 288 -18.64 20.02 -26.64
C LYS A 288 -19.20 18.95 -27.59
N ILE A 289 -20.13 18.10 -27.14
CA ILE A 289 -20.84 17.14 -28.02
C ILE A 289 -22.07 17.76 -28.72
N GLY A 290 -22.22 19.09 -28.65
CA GLY A 290 -23.30 19.83 -29.28
C GLY A 290 -24.65 19.60 -28.62
N LEU A 291 -24.67 19.47 -27.29
CA LEU A 291 -25.90 19.56 -26.49
C LEU A 291 -25.98 20.95 -25.85
N THR A 292 -27.15 21.32 -25.33
CA THR A 292 -27.43 22.62 -24.71
C THR A 292 -27.69 22.48 -23.20
N PRO A 293 -26.68 22.05 -22.41
CA PRO A 293 -26.85 21.94 -20.97
C PRO A 293 -27.18 23.30 -20.35
N LYS A 294 -28.01 23.29 -19.31
CA LYS A 294 -28.36 24.48 -18.52
C LYS A 294 -28.04 24.25 -17.06
N TYR A 295 -27.43 25.24 -16.41
CA TYR A 295 -27.33 25.24 -14.96
C TYR A 295 -28.72 25.48 -14.35
N GLN A 296 -29.04 24.75 -13.29
CA GLN A 296 -30.22 25.02 -12.46
C GLN A 296 -29.78 25.17 -11.01
N GLY A 297 -29.69 26.43 -10.58
CA GLY A 297 -29.03 26.78 -9.32
C GLY A 297 -27.56 26.37 -9.30
N GLU A 298 -26.99 26.23 -8.11
CA GLU A 298 -25.55 26.01 -7.91
C GLU A 298 -25.11 24.54 -7.99
N LYS A 299 -26.04 23.60 -8.12
CA LYS A 299 -25.76 22.17 -7.87
C LYS A 299 -26.17 21.23 -8.99
N LYS A 300 -26.74 21.76 -10.08
CA LYS A 300 -27.37 20.93 -11.12
C LYS A 300 -27.05 21.40 -12.52
N VAL A 301 -26.87 20.44 -13.41
CA VAL A 301 -26.80 20.63 -14.86
C VAL A 301 -27.89 19.78 -15.52
N TRP A 302 -28.72 20.41 -16.34
CA TRP A 302 -29.88 19.78 -16.99
C TRP A 302 -29.78 19.77 -18.51
N LEU A 303 -30.33 18.71 -19.10
CA LEU A 303 -30.78 18.67 -20.49
C LEU A 303 -32.30 18.54 -20.50
N TYR A 304 -32.97 19.55 -21.05
CA TYR A 304 -34.43 19.68 -20.99
C TYR A 304 -35.16 19.09 -22.20
N SER A 305 -34.44 18.83 -23.29
CA SER A 305 -35.00 18.37 -24.56
C SER A 305 -34.89 16.86 -24.71
N GLU A 306 -35.99 16.20 -25.07
CA GLU A 306 -35.99 14.74 -25.30
C GLU A 306 -35.09 14.34 -26.48
N LYS A 307 -34.99 15.19 -27.52
CA LYS A 307 -34.04 14.99 -28.63
C LYS A 307 -32.60 14.95 -28.13
N GLU A 308 -32.27 15.77 -27.13
CA GLU A 308 -30.95 15.78 -26.51
C GLU A 308 -30.70 14.57 -25.61
N VAL A 309 -31.73 14.06 -24.93
CA VAL A 309 -31.64 12.80 -24.18
C VAL A 309 -31.27 11.65 -25.10
N VAL A 310 -31.94 11.53 -26.26
CA VAL A 310 -31.61 10.51 -27.27
C VAL A 310 -30.18 10.68 -27.79
N LYS A 311 -29.77 11.92 -28.11
CA LYS A 311 -28.40 12.21 -28.58
C LYS A 311 -27.36 11.89 -27.52
N TYR A 312 -27.61 12.20 -26.25
CA TYR A 312 -26.75 11.84 -25.13
C TYR A 312 -26.56 10.32 -25.04
N LEU A 313 -27.65 9.55 -25.08
CA LEU A 313 -27.59 8.10 -24.97
C LEU A 313 -26.87 7.45 -26.16
N LYS A 314 -26.98 8.05 -27.35
CA LYS A 314 -26.26 7.59 -28.54
C LYS A 314 -24.75 7.82 -28.44
N ILE A 315 -24.32 8.97 -27.89
CA ILE A 315 -22.90 9.36 -27.87
C ILE A 315 -22.17 8.83 -26.63
N ILE A 316 -22.76 9.03 -25.45
CA ILE A 316 -22.16 8.67 -24.15
C ILE A 316 -22.70 7.32 -23.67
N GLY A 317 -24.02 7.14 -23.78
CA GLY A 317 -24.72 5.98 -23.24
C GLY A 317 -24.74 5.96 -21.70
N SER A 318 -25.04 4.79 -21.15
CA SER A 318 -25.02 4.52 -19.71
C SER A 318 -24.53 3.09 -19.51
N SER A 319 -23.69 2.87 -18.50
CA SER A 319 -23.35 1.53 -18.01
C SER A 319 -24.27 1.11 -16.87
N ASN A 320 -25.10 2.03 -16.34
CA ASN A 320 -26.10 1.75 -15.32
C ASN A 320 -27.47 1.41 -15.96
N PRO A 321 -27.95 0.15 -15.86
CA PRO A 321 -29.23 -0.27 -16.45
C PRO A 321 -30.43 0.50 -15.91
N ARG A 322 -30.36 1.04 -14.68
CA ARG A 322 -31.41 1.88 -14.08
C ARG A 322 -31.75 3.08 -14.95
N LEU A 323 -30.75 3.70 -15.57
CA LEU A 323 -30.96 4.86 -16.44
C LEU A 323 -31.55 4.43 -17.78
N LEU A 324 -31.12 3.29 -18.31
CA LEU A 324 -31.61 2.76 -19.58
C LEU A 324 -33.08 2.32 -19.49
N LYS A 325 -33.52 1.75 -18.36
CA LYS A 325 -34.91 1.34 -18.13
C LYS A 325 -35.93 2.50 -18.12
N GLN A 326 -35.48 3.75 -18.06
CA GLN A 326 -36.34 4.93 -18.07
C GLN A 326 -36.50 5.56 -19.45
N VAL A 327 -35.76 5.04 -20.43
CA VAL A 327 -35.83 5.41 -21.85
C VAL A 327 -36.77 4.43 -22.52
#